data_AF-A0A1C5J1G0-F1
#
_entry.id   AF-A0A1C5J1G0-F1
#
_cell.length_a   1.000
_cell.length_b   1.000
_cell.length_c   1.000
_cell.angle_alpha   90.00
_cell.angle_beta   90.00
_cell.angle_gamma   90.00
#
_symmetry.space_group_name_H-M   'P 1'
#
loop_
_entity.id
_entity.type
_entity.pdbx_description
1 polymer ?
#
loop_
_entity_poly.entity_id
_entity_poly.type
_entity_poly.pdbx_seq_one_letter_code
_entity_poly.pdbx_strand_id
1 'polypeptide(L)'
;MSQEAGTGQRAAHLDLDAEVAAMLRGRLPMVAERTVTAITAEVPDYSGTLTGTMRAKIENAVRIALGTFLQLIEGTQAFDPSTPLAPALEAAYALGSGEARSGRSMDALLAAYRVGARVAWREVSTITVRSGLAAETVAEFAELMFAYIDELSAASVAGHADELASAGRVRRRDVERLTRQLLAGEPEESLRRSAERADWPPPQTLTVVLLPRRHLRAVLALLGPQTLESGEDLPGMRPAEELAVLLVPDAHGGRRRQLVRLLHGHRAVLGPARPWHRVAASYQRATRALTLGLGEPDAGPVDTERHLAALLLSMDPEALADLRTQALAPLAALPPATAHRLAETLRSWLLHQGRRDDVAADLFVHPQTVRYRMGKLRELFGDRLHDPATVLDLTIALAVPPEQGGAPA
;
A
#
# COMPACT_ATOMS: atom_id res chain seq x y z
N MET A 1 8.90 -39.54 -22.27
CA MET A 1 8.39 -39.06 -20.98
C MET A 1 6.92 -39.40 -20.94
N SER A 2 6.60 -40.55 -20.36
CA SER A 2 5.25 -41.10 -20.30
C SER A 2 4.36 -40.16 -19.49
N GLN A 3 3.20 -39.79 -20.02
CA GLN A 3 2.15 -39.11 -19.26
C GLN A 3 1.81 -40.00 -18.06
N GLU A 4 2.02 -39.50 -16.84
CA GLU A 4 1.53 -40.19 -15.65
C GLU A 4 0.01 -40.29 -15.75
N ALA A 5 -0.49 -41.52 -15.89
CA ALA A 5 -1.92 -41.81 -15.79
C ALA A 5 -2.43 -41.27 -14.44
N GLY A 6 -3.46 -40.41 -14.46
CA GLY A 6 -4.07 -39.84 -13.26
C GLY A 6 -4.62 -40.92 -12.33
N THR A 7 -4.84 -40.58 -11.06
CA THR A 7 -5.38 -41.49 -10.02
C THR A 7 -6.61 -42.28 -10.48
N GLY A 8 -7.54 -41.64 -11.20
CA GLY A 8 -8.72 -42.30 -11.77
C GLY A 8 -8.40 -43.40 -12.78
N GLN A 9 -7.34 -43.24 -13.59
CA GLN A 9 -6.92 -44.22 -14.58
C GLN A 9 -6.15 -45.39 -13.95
N ARG A 10 -5.39 -45.15 -12.87
CA ARG A 10 -4.72 -46.22 -12.10
C ARG A 10 -5.72 -47.01 -11.23
N ALA A 11 -6.71 -46.33 -10.67
CA ALA A 11 -7.77 -46.96 -9.87
C ALA A 11 -8.60 -47.96 -10.71
N ALA A 12 -8.73 -47.72 -12.01
CA ALA A 12 -9.43 -48.61 -12.94
C ALA A 12 -8.78 -49.99 -13.14
N HIS A 13 -7.58 -50.24 -12.60
CA HIS A 13 -6.86 -51.52 -12.75
C HIS A 13 -6.85 -52.38 -11.48
N LEU A 14 -7.33 -51.86 -10.34
CA LEU A 14 -7.32 -52.58 -9.07
C LEU A 14 -8.68 -53.30 -8.86
N ASP A 15 -8.68 -54.63 -8.87
CA ASP A 15 -9.88 -55.44 -8.59
C ASP A 15 -9.90 -55.83 -7.11
N LEU A 16 -10.67 -55.08 -6.32
CA LEU A 16 -10.84 -55.31 -4.88
C LEU A 16 -12.09 -56.15 -4.65
N ASP A 17 -11.93 -57.31 -3.99
CA ASP A 17 -13.05 -58.18 -3.63
C ASP A 17 -14.15 -57.39 -2.90
N ALA A 18 -15.39 -57.54 -3.33
CA ALA A 18 -16.57 -56.87 -2.78
C ALA A 18 -16.73 -57.12 -1.26
N GLU A 19 -16.31 -58.29 -0.76
CA GLU A 19 -16.33 -58.58 0.67
C GLU A 19 -15.30 -57.74 1.44
N VAL A 20 -14.10 -57.56 0.89
CA VAL A 20 -13.05 -56.72 1.47
C VAL A 20 -13.43 -55.24 1.40
N ALA A 21 -13.97 -54.79 0.27
CA ALA A 21 -14.48 -53.43 0.10
C ALA A 21 -15.61 -53.11 1.11
N ALA A 22 -16.53 -54.05 1.34
CA ALA A 22 -17.57 -53.92 2.37
C ALA A 22 -16.98 -53.85 3.79
N MET A 23 -15.96 -54.66 4.08
CA MET A 23 -15.26 -54.62 5.37
C MET A 23 -14.57 -53.27 5.60
N LEU A 24 -13.89 -52.73 4.57
CA LEU A 24 -13.24 -51.42 4.63
C LEU A 24 -14.27 -50.30 4.83
N ARG A 25 -15.39 -50.32 4.09
CA ARG A 25 -16.50 -49.36 4.28
C ARG A 25 -17.05 -49.39 5.70
N GLY A 26 -17.23 -50.58 6.28
CA GLY A 26 -17.69 -50.74 7.67
C GLY A 26 -16.74 -50.16 8.72
N ARG A 27 -15.45 -49.99 8.39
CA ARG A 27 -14.41 -49.46 9.29
C ARG A 27 -14.18 -47.96 9.16
N LEU A 28 -14.68 -47.32 8.11
CA LEU A 28 -14.48 -45.87 7.88
C LEU A 28 -14.84 -44.97 9.07
N PRO A 29 -15.94 -45.20 9.84
CA PRO A 29 -16.23 -44.38 11.01
C PRO A 29 -15.11 -44.40 12.06
N MET A 30 -14.57 -45.58 12.32
CA MET A 30 -13.46 -45.77 13.27
C MET A 30 -12.17 -45.12 12.74
N VAL A 31 -11.88 -45.25 11.44
CA VAL A 31 -10.70 -44.61 10.83
C VAL A 31 -10.81 -43.09 10.93
N ALA A 32 -11.97 -42.51 10.64
CA ALA A 32 -12.20 -41.08 10.73
C ALA A 32 -12.02 -40.55 12.16
N GLU A 33 -12.60 -41.21 13.15
CA GLU A 33 -12.44 -40.86 14.58
C GLU A 33 -10.96 -40.89 15.00
N ARG A 34 -10.22 -41.94 14.61
CA ARG A 34 -8.79 -42.09 14.92
C ARG A 34 -7.96 -41.01 14.23
N THR A 35 -8.26 -40.70 12.98
CA THR A 35 -7.57 -39.65 12.22
C THR A 35 -7.74 -38.29 12.90
N VAL A 36 -8.97 -37.91 13.25
CA VAL A 36 -9.22 -36.61 13.91
C VAL A 36 -8.58 -36.56 15.29
N THR A 37 -8.60 -37.67 16.04
CA THR A 37 -7.92 -37.78 17.33
C THR A 37 -6.42 -37.56 17.18
N ALA A 38 -5.78 -38.21 16.21
CA ALA A 38 -4.35 -38.08 15.96
C ALA A 38 -3.98 -36.66 15.49
N ILE A 39 -4.75 -36.06 14.59
CA ILE A 39 -4.51 -34.68 14.13
C ILE A 39 -4.59 -33.70 15.32
N THR A 40 -5.59 -33.84 16.18
CA THR A 40 -5.75 -32.98 17.37
C THR A 40 -4.60 -33.12 18.36
N ALA A 41 -4.02 -34.32 18.47
CA ALA A 41 -2.92 -34.62 19.38
C ALA A 41 -1.55 -34.22 18.83
N GLU A 42 -1.35 -34.34 17.52
CA GLU A 42 -0.03 -34.22 16.89
C GLU A 42 0.19 -32.88 16.19
N VAL A 43 -0.88 -32.13 15.85
CA VAL A 43 -0.77 -30.85 15.16
C VAL A 43 -1.19 -29.70 16.10
N PRO A 44 -0.24 -28.87 16.59
CA PRO A 44 -0.51 -27.83 17.58
C PRO A 44 -1.66 -26.88 17.21
N ASP A 45 -1.73 -26.43 15.95
CA ASP A 45 -2.76 -25.53 15.43
C ASP A 45 -4.20 -26.11 15.51
N TYR A 46 -4.34 -27.44 15.65
CA TYR A 46 -5.63 -28.12 15.81
C TYR A 46 -5.93 -28.53 17.26
N SER A 47 -5.00 -28.30 18.19
CA SER A 47 -5.19 -28.62 19.61
C SER A 47 -6.26 -27.71 20.23
N GLY A 48 -7.24 -28.29 20.92
CA GLY A 48 -8.32 -27.56 21.60
C GLY A 48 -9.36 -26.89 20.69
N THR A 49 -9.14 -26.82 19.37
CA THR A 49 -10.07 -26.21 18.40
C THR A 49 -11.07 -27.21 17.83
N LEU A 50 -10.71 -28.49 17.75
CA LEU A 50 -11.55 -29.56 17.23
C LEU A 50 -12.40 -30.22 18.33
N THR A 51 -13.34 -29.47 18.91
CA THR A 51 -14.23 -29.96 19.97
C THR A 51 -15.70 -29.99 19.54
N GLY A 52 -16.50 -30.83 20.20
CA GLY A 52 -17.95 -30.89 20.04
C GLY A 52 -18.42 -31.04 18.59
N THR A 53 -19.24 -30.10 18.12
CA THR A 53 -19.85 -30.13 16.79
C THR A 53 -18.85 -29.97 15.64
N MET A 54 -17.73 -29.27 15.86
CA MET A 54 -16.69 -29.10 14.84
C MET A 54 -15.96 -30.43 14.58
N ARG A 55 -15.65 -31.16 15.66
CA ARG A 55 -15.03 -32.50 15.59
C ARG A 55 -15.88 -33.46 14.74
N ALA A 56 -17.18 -33.54 15.03
CA ALA A 56 -18.11 -34.40 14.30
C ALA A 56 -18.20 -34.05 12.81
N LYS A 57 -18.09 -32.75 12.45
CA LYS A 57 -18.07 -32.31 11.05
C LYS A 57 -16.82 -32.80 10.32
N ILE A 58 -15.65 -32.72 10.95
CA ILE A 58 -14.39 -33.16 10.35
C ILE A 58 -14.35 -34.69 10.27
N GLU A 59 -14.80 -35.41 11.30
CA GLU A 59 -14.94 -36.87 11.25
C GLU A 59 -15.86 -37.29 10.09
N ASN A 60 -16.99 -36.60 9.91
CA ASN A 60 -17.86 -36.85 8.76
C ASN A 60 -17.18 -36.54 7.41
N ALA A 61 -16.40 -35.46 7.32
CA ALA A 61 -15.67 -35.10 6.10
C ALA A 61 -14.59 -36.14 5.74
N VAL A 62 -13.80 -36.60 6.72
CA VAL A 62 -12.81 -37.67 6.54
C VAL A 62 -13.49 -38.97 6.10
N ARG A 63 -14.62 -39.32 6.72
CA ARG A 63 -15.42 -40.49 6.33
C ARG A 63 -15.91 -40.39 4.89
N ILE A 64 -16.40 -39.23 4.46
CA ILE A 64 -16.86 -39.01 3.09
C ILE A 64 -15.67 -39.16 2.12
N ALA A 65 -14.54 -38.51 2.38
CA ALA A 65 -13.36 -38.58 1.51
C ALA A 65 -12.84 -40.02 1.35
N LEU A 66 -12.69 -40.76 2.44
CA LEU A 66 -12.28 -42.17 2.38
C LEU A 66 -13.34 -43.06 1.72
N GLY A 67 -14.63 -42.74 1.88
CA GLY A 67 -15.72 -43.42 1.19
C GLY A 67 -15.69 -43.19 -0.32
N THR A 68 -15.43 -41.96 -0.76
CA THR A 68 -15.25 -41.62 -2.18
C THR A 68 -14.06 -42.35 -2.79
N PHE A 69 -12.95 -42.49 -2.04
CA PHE A 69 -11.81 -43.30 -2.47
C PHE A 69 -12.18 -44.78 -2.69
N LEU A 70 -12.94 -45.40 -1.77
CA LEU A 70 -13.38 -46.78 -1.95
C LEU A 70 -14.34 -46.92 -3.16
N GLN A 71 -15.24 -45.95 -3.37
CA GLN A 71 -16.11 -45.92 -4.55
C GLN A 71 -15.31 -45.79 -5.86
N LEU A 72 -14.23 -45.00 -5.86
CA LEU A 72 -13.33 -44.86 -7.02
C LEU A 72 -12.68 -46.19 -7.40
N ILE A 73 -12.38 -47.04 -6.43
CA ILE A 73 -11.78 -48.36 -6.68
C ILE A 73 -12.82 -49.42 -7.06
N GLU A 74 -14.04 -49.33 -6.53
CA GLU A 74 -15.14 -50.28 -6.83
C GLU A 74 -15.80 -50.02 -8.20
N GLY A 75 -15.69 -48.79 -8.72
CA GLY A 75 -16.40 -48.31 -9.91
C GLY A 75 -15.72 -48.64 -11.24
N THR A 76 -15.32 -49.88 -11.49
CA THR A 76 -14.63 -50.31 -12.73
C THR A 76 -15.55 -50.67 -13.89
N GLN A 77 -16.89 -50.53 -13.78
CA GLN A 77 -17.82 -50.84 -14.87
C GLN A 77 -18.95 -49.79 -15.06
N ALA A 78 -18.62 -48.64 -15.67
CA ALA A 78 -19.51 -47.79 -16.50
C ALA A 78 -19.50 -46.26 -16.24
N PHE A 79 -18.47 -45.67 -15.63
CA PHE A 79 -18.38 -44.20 -15.52
C PHE A 79 -17.11 -43.62 -16.15
N ASP A 80 -17.26 -42.44 -16.74
CA ASP A 80 -16.18 -41.62 -17.29
C ASP A 80 -15.14 -41.37 -16.18
N PRO A 81 -13.85 -41.72 -16.41
CA PRO A 81 -12.77 -41.68 -15.42
C PRO A 81 -12.50 -40.31 -14.79
N SER A 82 -13.18 -39.26 -15.26
CA SER A 82 -13.08 -37.88 -14.75
C SER A 82 -14.12 -37.52 -13.67
N THR A 83 -15.12 -38.38 -13.41
CA THR A 83 -16.37 -37.96 -12.75
C THR A 83 -16.41 -38.10 -11.20
N PRO A 84 -15.76 -39.08 -10.54
CA PRO A 84 -15.88 -39.21 -9.08
C PRO A 84 -14.89 -38.35 -8.27
N LEU A 85 -13.79 -37.90 -8.89
CA LEU A 85 -12.71 -37.19 -8.19
C LEU A 85 -13.02 -35.69 -8.00
N ALA A 86 -13.69 -35.07 -8.98
CA ALA A 86 -13.94 -33.62 -8.99
C ALA A 86 -14.68 -33.10 -7.75
N PRO A 87 -15.77 -33.73 -7.25
CA PRO A 87 -16.44 -33.27 -6.04
C PRO A 87 -15.54 -33.34 -4.79
N ALA A 88 -14.64 -34.32 -4.71
CA ALA A 88 -13.71 -34.47 -3.60
C ALA A 88 -12.60 -33.40 -3.67
N LEU A 89 -12.09 -33.10 -4.87
CA LEU A 89 -11.15 -32.00 -5.07
C LEU A 89 -11.77 -30.64 -4.76
N GLU A 90 -13.03 -30.40 -5.16
CA GLU A 90 -13.76 -29.17 -4.81
C GLU A 90 -13.95 -29.03 -3.30
N ALA A 91 -14.31 -30.13 -2.61
CA ALA A 91 -14.43 -30.14 -1.16
C ALA A 91 -13.08 -29.87 -0.47
N ALA A 92 -11.99 -30.43 -0.99
CA ALA A 92 -10.64 -30.18 -0.48
C ALA A 92 -10.19 -28.73 -0.75
N TYR A 93 -10.46 -28.18 -1.93
CA TYR A 93 -10.23 -26.77 -2.23
C TYR A 93 -10.99 -25.85 -1.25
N ALA A 94 -12.28 -26.11 -1.03
CA ALA A 94 -13.11 -25.35 -0.10
C ALA A 94 -12.63 -25.46 1.35
N LEU A 95 -12.12 -26.63 1.77
CA LEU A 95 -11.46 -26.82 3.05
C LEU A 95 -10.24 -25.89 3.17
N GLY A 96 -9.35 -25.91 2.20
CA GLY A 96 -8.15 -25.06 2.16
C GLY A 96 -8.47 -23.57 2.31
N SER A 97 -9.46 -23.08 1.55
CA SER A 97 -9.94 -21.69 1.66
C SER A 97 -10.57 -21.40 3.03
N GLY A 98 -11.24 -22.38 3.65
CA GLY A 98 -11.79 -22.26 5.01
C GLY A 98 -10.72 -22.18 6.10
N GLU A 99 -9.63 -22.94 5.95
CA GLU A 99 -8.48 -22.92 6.86
C GLU A 99 -7.75 -21.57 6.81
N ALA A 100 -7.55 -21.01 5.61
CA ALA A 100 -7.00 -19.66 5.43
C ALA A 100 -7.85 -18.59 6.11
N ARG A 101 -9.18 -18.63 5.94
CA ARG A 101 -10.11 -17.71 6.63
C ARG A 101 -10.07 -17.83 8.16
N SER A 102 -9.73 -19.02 8.66
CA SER A 102 -9.58 -19.29 10.08
C SER A 102 -8.20 -18.89 10.62
N GLY A 103 -7.31 -18.35 9.77
CA GLY A 103 -5.94 -17.93 10.14
C GLY A 103 -4.96 -19.07 10.39
N ARG A 104 -5.31 -20.31 10.02
CA ARG A 104 -4.41 -21.47 10.17
C ARG A 104 -3.35 -21.48 9.09
N SER A 105 -2.17 -22.00 9.41
CA SER A 105 -1.05 -22.03 8.48
C SER A 105 -1.19 -23.12 7.42
N MET A 106 -0.62 -22.90 6.25
CA MET A 106 -0.50 -23.94 5.21
C MET A 106 0.30 -25.15 5.72
N ASP A 107 1.32 -24.92 6.56
CA ASP A 107 2.12 -25.98 7.18
C ASP A 107 1.30 -26.87 8.11
N ALA A 108 0.41 -26.29 8.91
CA ALA A 108 -0.50 -27.06 9.76
C ALA A 108 -1.49 -27.90 8.96
N LEU A 109 -2.03 -27.35 7.87
CA LEU A 109 -2.91 -28.07 6.96
C LEU A 109 -2.21 -29.28 6.33
N LEU A 110 -0.98 -29.11 5.83
CA LEU A 110 -0.16 -30.20 5.30
C LEU A 110 0.22 -31.23 6.38
N ALA A 111 0.51 -30.79 7.60
CA ALA A 111 0.76 -31.68 8.72
C ALA A 111 -0.46 -32.56 9.05
N ALA A 112 -1.67 -31.98 9.03
CA ALA A 112 -2.91 -32.71 9.24
C ALA A 112 -3.14 -33.78 8.15
N TYR A 113 -2.88 -33.47 6.88
CA TYR A 113 -2.93 -34.45 5.79
C TYR A 113 -1.94 -35.60 6.00
N ARG A 114 -0.68 -35.31 6.38
CA ARG A 114 0.35 -36.35 6.65
C ARG A 114 -0.05 -37.26 7.81
N VAL A 115 -0.57 -36.70 8.90
CA VAL A 115 -1.06 -37.47 10.05
C VAL A 115 -2.26 -38.33 9.65
N GLY A 116 -3.22 -37.75 8.94
CA GLY A 116 -4.41 -38.47 8.46
C GLY A 116 -4.07 -39.62 7.52
N ALA A 117 -3.14 -39.41 6.58
CA ALA A 117 -2.65 -40.45 5.66
C ALA A 117 -2.01 -41.62 6.42
N ARG A 118 -1.13 -41.32 7.38
CA ARG A 118 -0.46 -42.33 8.21
C ARG A 118 -1.46 -43.16 9.02
N VAL A 119 -2.48 -42.52 9.60
CA VAL A 119 -3.51 -43.23 10.38
C VAL A 119 -4.39 -44.07 9.47
N ALA A 120 -4.87 -43.51 8.34
CA ALA A 120 -5.68 -44.26 7.38
C ALA A 120 -4.94 -45.47 6.84
N TRP A 121 -3.67 -45.31 6.45
CA TRP A 121 -2.83 -46.40 5.97
C TRP A 121 -2.63 -47.49 7.03
N ARG A 122 -2.35 -47.12 8.28
CA ARG A 122 -2.18 -48.09 9.38
C ARG A 122 -3.41 -48.96 9.58
N GLU A 123 -4.60 -48.37 9.54
CA GLU A 123 -5.84 -49.12 9.73
C GLU A 123 -6.16 -50.00 8.53
N VAL A 124 -6.03 -49.47 7.31
CA VAL A 124 -6.36 -50.21 6.11
C VAL A 124 -5.36 -51.34 5.82
N SER A 125 -4.06 -51.12 6.03
CA SER A 125 -3.03 -52.18 5.92
C SER A 125 -3.31 -53.34 6.89
N THR A 126 -3.77 -53.05 8.11
CA THR A 126 -4.13 -54.10 9.08
C THR A 126 -5.30 -54.95 8.60
N ILE A 127 -6.30 -54.34 7.94
CA ILE A 127 -7.48 -55.04 7.43
C ILE A 127 -7.10 -55.88 6.21
N THR A 128 -6.43 -55.29 5.23
CA THR A 128 -6.06 -55.95 3.97
C THR A 128 -5.16 -57.17 4.19
N VAL A 129 -4.18 -57.09 5.10
CA VAL A 129 -3.32 -58.22 5.48
C VAL A 129 -4.10 -59.34 6.17
N ARG A 130 -5.05 -59.01 7.06
CA ARG A 130 -5.89 -60.01 7.75
C ARG A 130 -6.87 -60.72 6.84
N SER A 131 -7.32 -60.04 5.79
CA SER A 131 -8.18 -60.60 4.75
C SER A 131 -7.42 -61.49 3.75
N GLY A 132 -6.09 -61.60 3.86
CA GLY A 132 -5.29 -62.46 3.00
C GLY A 132 -5.07 -61.92 1.57
N LEU A 133 -5.20 -60.60 1.37
CA LEU A 133 -4.89 -59.98 0.07
C LEU A 133 -3.42 -60.17 -0.29
N ALA A 134 -3.15 -60.36 -1.59
CA ALA A 134 -1.81 -60.46 -2.12
C ALA A 134 -1.02 -59.16 -1.86
N ALA A 135 0.29 -59.30 -1.64
CA ALA A 135 1.15 -58.16 -1.32
C ALA A 135 1.16 -57.11 -2.46
N GLU A 136 1.07 -57.57 -3.70
CA GLU A 136 0.96 -56.75 -4.90
C GLU A 136 -0.30 -55.86 -4.86
N THR A 137 -1.46 -56.44 -4.56
CA THR A 137 -2.73 -55.71 -4.43
C THR A 137 -2.69 -54.69 -3.29
N VAL A 138 -2.05 -55.04 -2.16
CA VAL A 138 -1.88 -54.12 -1.04
C VAL A 138 -0.97 -52.94 -1.40
N ALA A 139 0.09 -53.18 -2.17
CA ALA A 139 1.01 -52.14 -2.64
C ALA A 139 0.32 -51.20 -3.62
N GLU A 140 -0.39 -51.72 -4.62
CA GLU A 140 -1.15 -50.92 -5.58
C GLU A 140 -2.24 -50.08 -4.89
N PHE A 141 -2.96 -50.67 -3.92
CA PHE A 141 -3.92 -49.94 -3.11
C PHE A 141 -3.28 -48.81 -2.29
N ALA A 142 -2.07 -49.03 -1.75
CA ALA A 142 -1.31 -48.01 -1.04
C ALA A 142 -0.94 -46.84 -1.95
N GLU A 143 -0.41 -47.14 -3.15
CA GLU A 143 -0.06 -46.14 -4.15
C GLU A 143 -1.27 -45.28 -4.54
N LEU A 144 -2.42 -45.91 -4.77
CA LEU A 144 -3.67 -45.21 -5.08
C LEU A 144 -4.14 -44.33 -3.92
N MET A 145 -4.06 -44.82 -2.68
CA MET A 145 -4.45 -44.04 -1.50
C MET A 145 -3.56 -42.81 -1.32
N PHE A 146 -2.24 -42.98 -1.40
CA PHE A 146 -1.32 -41.85 -1.25
C PHE A 146 -1.49 -40.84 -2.38
N ALA A 147 -1.63 -41.30 -3.63
CA ALA A 147 -1.88 -40.42 -4.76
C ALA A 147 -3.21 -39.65 -4.60
N TYR A 148 -4.28 -40.30 -4.13
CA TYR A 148 -5.56 -39.63 -3.84
C TYR A 148 -5.43 -38.57 -2.75
N ILE A 149 -4.72 -38.89 -1.65
CA ILE A 149 -4.49 -37.94 -0.56
C ILE A 149 -3.62 -36.77 -1.02
N ASP A 150 -2.61 -37.01 -1.86
CA ASP A 150 -1.75 -35.98 -2.42
C ASP A 150 -2.55 -35.02 -3.33
N GLU A 151 -3.50 -35.52 -4.12
CA GLU A 151 -4.40 -34.70 -4.93
C GLU A 151 -5.34 -33.85 -4.06
N LEU A 152 -5.94 -34.41 -3.00
CA LEU A 152 -6.75 -33.65 -2.06
C LEU A 152 -5.89 -32.58 -1.35
N SER A 153 -4.70 -32.94 -0.90
CA SER A 153 -3.75 -32.01 -0.27
C SER A 153 -3.36 -30.87 -1.21
N ALA A 154 -3.06 -31.16 -2.48
CA ALA A 154 -2.75 -30.16 -3.49
C ALA A 154 -3.93 -29.21 -3.76
N ALA A 155 -5.16 -29.73 -3.85
CA ALA A 155 -6.36 -28.92 -4.01
C ALA A 155 -6.60 -28.00 -2.80
N SER A 156 -6.40 -28.49 -1.58
CA SER A 156 -6.47 -27.66 -0.37
C SER A 156 -5.39 -26.59 -0.31
N VAL A 157 -4.15 -26.89 -0.72
CA VAL A 157 -3.08 -25.88 -0.83
C VAL A 157 -3.46 -24.78 -1.82
N ALA A 158 -4.01 -25.15 -2.99
CA ALA A 158 -4.48 -24.19 -3.99
C ALA A 158 -5.58 -23.28 -3.40
N GLY A 159 -6.61 -23.85 -2.79
CA GLY A 159 -7.69 -23.07 -2.16
C GLY A 159 -7.22 -22.17 -1.02
N HIS A 160 -6.22 -22.60 -0.26
CA HIS A 160 -5.59 -21.80 0.79
C HIS A 160 -4.81 -20.60 0.21
N ALA A 161 -3.98 -20.85 -0.80
CA ALA A 161 -3.20 -19.80 -1.47
C ALA A 161 -4.09 -18.78 -2.18
N ASP A 162 -5.15 -19.22 -2.85
CA ASP A 162 -6.10 -18.36 -3.54
C ASP A 162 -6.90 -17.48 -2.58
N GLU A 163 -7.27 -18.00 -1.40
CA GLU A 163 -7.91 -17.21 -0.35
C GLU A 163 -6.97 -16.12 0.19
N LEU A 164 -5.72 -16.47 0.51
CA LEU A 164 -4.71 -15.50 0.96
C LEU A 164 -4.45 -14.42 -0.10
N ALA A 165 -4.32 -14.81 -1.37
CA ALA A 165 -4.12 -13.89 -2.48
C ALA A 165 -5.35 -12.97 -2.66
N SER A 166 -6.56 -13.52 -2.51
CA SER A 166 -7.81 -12.76 -2.61
C SER A 166 -7.97 -11.77 -1.46
N ALA A 167 -7.74 -12.20 -0.22
CA ALA A 167 -7.73 -11.34 0.96
C ALA A 167 -6.69 -10.21 0.81
N GLY A 168 -5.47 -10.53 0.33
CA GLY A 168 -4.44 -9.54 0.04
C GLY A 168 -4.86 -8.52 -1.03
N ARG A 169 -5.55 -8.95 -2.09
CA ARG A 169 -6.10 -8.05 -3.12
C ARG A 169 -7.21 -7.14 -2.58
N VAL A 170 -8.12 -7.66 -1.75
CA VAL A 170 -9.19 -6.86 -1.12
C VAL A 170 -8.57 -5.81 -0.20
N ARG A 171 -7.66 -6.23 0.67
CA ARG A 171 -6.89 -5.37 1.57
C ARG A 171 -6.21 -4.23 0.82
N ARG A 172 -5.52 -4.54 -0.29
CA ARG A 172 -4.85 -3.56 -1.15
C ARG A 172 -5.84 -2.56 -1.76
N ARG A 173 -6.98 -3.02 -2.27
CA ARG A 173 -8.03 -2.14 -2.82
C ARG A 173 -8.61 -1.21 -1.77
N ASP A 174 -8.83 -1.70 -0.55
CA ASP A 174 -9.33 -0.87 0.55
C ASP A 174 -8.28 0.19 0.96
N VAL A 175 -6.98 -0.14 0.97
CA VAL A 175 -5.89 0.84 1.19
C VAL A 175 -5.81 1.89 0.09
N GLU A 176 -5.88 1.48 -1.18
CA GLU A 176 -5.88 2.39 -2.32
C GLU A 176 -7.09 3.33 -2.27
N ARG A 177 -8.27 2.81 -1.90
CA ARG A 177 -9.48 3.62 -1.69
C ARG A 177 -9.31 4.61 -0.55
N LEU A 178 -8.82 4.16 0.61
CA LEU A 178 -8.56 5.03 1.76
C LEU A 178 -7.60 6.17 1.39
N THR A 179 -6.51 5.85 0.71
CA THR A 179 -5.49 6.84 0.28
C THR A 179 -6.12 7.91 -0.61
N ARG A 180 -6.97 7.50 -1.56
CA ARG A 180 -7.68 8.42 -2.44
C ARG A 180 -8.64 9.35 -1.68
N GLN A 181 -9.40 8.80 -0.74
CA GLN A 181 -10.32 9.55 0.12
C GLN A 181 -9.59 10.53 1.04
N LEU A 182 -8.42 10.13 1.57
CA LEU A 182 -7.54 11.00 2.37
C LEU A 182 -7.03 12.20 1.57
N LEU A 183 -6.63 11.98 0.32
CA LEU A 183 -6.15 13.05 -0.58
C LEU A 183 -7.30 13.95 -1.06
N ALA A 184 -8.49 13.39 -1.29
CA ALA A 184 -9.70 14.14 -1.63
C ALA A 184 -10.24 14.97 -0.45
N GLY A 185 -9.88 14.63 0.78
CA GLY A 185 -10.34 15.34 1.98
C GLY A 185 -11.76 14.96 2.38
N GLU A 186 -12.12 13.68 2.24
CA GLU A 186 -13.42 13.15 2.66
C GLU A 186 -13.68 13.35 4.17
N PRO A 187 -14.95 13.38 4.61
CA PRO A 187 -15.29 13.54 6.03
C PRO A 187 -14.66 12.47 6.93
N GLU A 188 -14.27 12.86 8.15
CA GLU A 188 -13.56 11.99 9.11
C GLU A 188 -14.29 10.67 9.36
N GLU A 189 -15.62 10.68 9.46
CA GLU A 189 -16.43 9.48 9.70
C GLU A 189 -16.35 8.46 8.54
N SER A 190 -16.27 8.95 7.30
CA SER A 190 -16.07 8.09 6.13
C SER A 190 -14.64 7.54 6.08
N LEU A 191 -13.67 8.37 6.45
CA LEU A 191 -12.26 7.98 6.52
C LEU A 191 -12.02 6.91 7.59
N ARG A 192 -12.65 7.02 8.77
CA ARG A 192 -12.53 6.01 9.85
C ARG A 192 -13.03 4.64 9.40
N ARG A 193 -14.22 4.58 8.80
CA ARG A 193 -14.79 3.33 8.25
C ARG A 193 -13.91 2.71 7.16
N SER A 194 -13.31 3.55 6.31
CA SER A 194 -12.36 3.07 5.31
C SER A 194 -11.05 2.60 5.93
N ALA A 195 -10.53 3.26 6.97
CA ALA A 195 -9.34 2.84 7.70
C ALA A 195 -9.54 1.51 8.44
N GLU A 196 -10.72 1.28 9.02
CA GLU A 196 -11.10 -0.01 9.64
C GLU A 196 -11.16 -1.15 8.63
N ARG A 197 -11.85 -0.95 7.49
CA ARG A 197 -11.90 -1.95 6.39
C ARG A 197 -10.51 -2.22 5.83
N ALA A 198 -9.74 -1.15 5.70
CA ALA A 198 -8.37 -1.20 5.31
C ALA A 198 -7.46 -1.40 6.51
N ASP A 199 -7.86 -2.08 7.61
CA ASP A 199 -7.07 -2.52 8.77
C ASP A 199 -5.79 -1.68 9.04
N TRP A 200 -5.95 -0.36 8.97
CA TRP A 200 -4.87 0.61 8.94
C TRP A 200 -5.11 1.52 10.14
N PRO A 201 -4.37 1.32 11.23
CA PRO A 201 -4.57 2.11 12.44
C PRO A 201 -4.20 3.57 12.16
N PRO A 202 -5.13 4.53 12.26
CA PRO A 202 -4.84 5.91 11.93
C PRO A 202 -3.77 6.50 12.88
N PRO A 203 -2.71 7.15 12.36
CA PRO A 203 -1.73 7.84 13.16
C PRO A 203 -2.28 9.17 13.67
N GLN A 204 -1.52 9.87 14.52
CA GLN A 204 -1.94 11.21 14.98
C GLN A 204 -1.94 12.20 13.82
N THR A 205 -0.87 12.17 13.02
CA THR A 205 -0.65 13.07 11.91
C THR A 205 -0.17 12.36 10.67
N LEU A 206 -0.43 12.97 9.51
CA LEU A 206 0.15 12.59 8.23
C LEU A 206 0.87 13.79 7.61
N THR A 207 1.99 13.51 6.94
CA THR A 207 2.72 14.46 6.10
C THR A 207 2.80 13.91 4.69
N VAL A 208 2.45 14.72 3.70
CA VAL A 208 2.60 14.34 2.29
C VAL A 208 4.02 14.59 1.82
N VAL A 209 4.58 13.61 1.11
CA VAL A 209 5.83 13.73 0.36
C VAL A 209 5.53 13.45 -1.11
N LEU A 210 5.89 14.39 -1.98
CA LEU A 210 5.89 14.22 -3.43
C LEU A 210 7.32 13.95 -3.89
N LEU A 211 7.55 12.96 -4.74
CA LEU A 211 8.88 12.62 -5.25
C LEU A 211 8.79 11.87 -6.59
N PRO A 212 9.82 11.90 -7.46
CA PRO A 212 9.85 11.08 -8.67
C PRO A 212 9.68 9.59 -8.34
N ARG A 213 8.84 8.90 -9.12
CA ARG A 213 8.57 7.45 -8.95
C ARG A 213 9.83 6.59 -8.95
N ARG A 214 10.86 6.97 -9.69
CA ARG A 214 12.17 6.29 -9.69
C ARG A 214 12.82 6.19 -8.30
N HIS A 215 12.52 7.10 -7.39
CA HIS A 215 13.05 7.10 -6.01
C HIS A 215 12.10 6.43 -5.00
N LEU A 216 10.87 6.11 -5.40
CA LEU A 216 9.81 5.63 -4.53
C LEU A 216 10.21 4.38 -3.73
N ARG A 217 10.69 3.33 -4.40
CA ARG A 217 11.06 2.06 -3.73
C ARG A 217 12.16 2.23 -2.70
N ALA A 218 13.19 3.03 -3.02
CA ALA A 218 14.31 3.29 -2.12
C ALA A 218 13.85 4.04 -0.86
N VAL A 219 12.97 5.04 -1.02
CA VAL A 219 12.42 5.81 0.09
C VAL A 219 11.44 4.97 0.92
N LEU A 220 10.52 4.24 0.29
CA LEU A 220 9.54 3.39 0.99
C LEU A 220 10.20 2.33 1.88
N ALA A 221 11.32 1.75 1.45
CA ALA A 221 12.06 0.76 2.23
C ALA A 221 12.62 1.31 3.57
N LEU A 222 12.77 2.62 3.68
CA LEU A 222 13.27 3.32 4.87
C LEU A 222 12.15 3.93 5.72
N LEU A 223 10.90 3.88 5.25
CA LEU A 223 9.74 4.41 5.95
C LEU A 223 8.98 3.30 6.69
N GLY A 224 8.13 3.70 7.63
CA GLY A 224 7.33 2.75 8.41
C GLY A 224 6.27 2.04 7.55
N PRO A 225 5.86 0.82 7.92
CA PRO A 225 4.91 -0.01 7.16
C PRO A 225 3.50 0.59 7.05
N GLN A 226 3.18 1.60 7.86
CA GLN A 226 1.93 2.35 7.82
C GLN A 226 1.93 3.49 6.78
N THR A 227 3.04 3.72 6.08
CA THR A 227 3.12 4.73 5.02
C THR A 227 2.24 4.30 3.87
N LEU A 228 1.31 5.17 3.47
CA LEU A 228 0.45 4.93 2.32
C LEU A 228 1.07 5.53 1.06
N GLU A 229 0.90 4.82 -0.05
CA GLU A 229 1.30 5.26 -1.38
C GLU A 229 0.06 5.46 -2.24
N SER A 230 -0.02 6.61 -2.93
CA SER A 230 -1.01 6.78 -3.99
C SER A 230 -0.44 6.33 -5.33
N GLY A 231 -1.13 5.39 -5.98
CA GLY A 231 -0.83 4.95 -7.34
C GLY A 231 -1.40 5.85 -8.44
N GLU A 232 -2.13 6.92 -8.10
CA GLU A 232 -2.71 7.83 -9.09
C GLU A 232 -1.68 8.83 -9.62
N ASP A 233 -1.70 9.04 -10.94
CA ASP A 233 -0.96 10.13 -11.57
C ASP A 233 -1.61 11.46 -11.20
N LEU A 234 -0.79 12.42 -10.73
CA LEU A 234 -1.26 13.74 -10.33
C LEU A 234 -1.91 14.47 -11.54
N PRO A 235 -3.23 14.73 -11.55
CA PRO A 235 -3.87 15.43 -12.66
C PRO A 235 -3.34 16.87 -12.76
N GLY A 236 -2.96 17.30 -13.97
CA GLY A 236 -2.53 18.68 -14.26
C GLY A 236 -1.02 18.95 -14.13
N MET A 237 -0.20 17.93 -13.87
CA MET A 237 1.26 18.07 -13.86
C MET A 237 1.86 17.73 -15.23
N ARG A 238 2.94 18.43 -15.63
CA ARG A 238 3.61 18.20 -16.92
C ARG A 238 4.02 16.72 -17.03
N PRO A 239 3.77 16.04 -18.17
CA PRO A 239 3.97 14.59 -18.34
C PRO A 239 5.43 14.09 -18.27
N ALA A 240 6.41 14.95 -17.97
CA ALA A 240 7.84 14.60 -18.04
C ALA A 240 8.39 13.88 -16.79
N GLU A 241 7.72 13.94 -15.64
CA GLU A 241 8.11 13.17 -14.45
C GLU A 241 6.89 12.52 -13.80
N GLU A 242 6.81 11.19 -13.86
CA GLU A 242 5.86 10.44 -13.04
C GLU A 242 6.22 10.65 -11.57
N LEU A 243 5.33 11.28 -10.81
CA LEU A 243 5.49 11.56 -9.39
C LEU A 243 4.70 10.55 -8.56
N ALA A 244 5.27 10.18 -7.42
CA ALA A 244 4.60 9.41 -6.38
C ALA A 244 4.15 10.33 -5.25
N VAL A 245 3.04 9.95 -4.60
CA VAL A 245 2.56 10.59 -3.37
C VAL A 245 2.69 9.61 -2.22
N LEU A 246 3.41 10.00 -1.18
CA LEU A 246 3.53 9.25 0.06
C LEU A 246 2.83 10.01 1.19
N LEU A 247 2.02 9.30 1.99
CA LEU A 247 1.42 9.83 3.21
C LEU A 247 2.18 9.22 4.40
N VAL A 248 3.10 10.00 4.95
CA VAL A 248 4.04 9.55 5.99
C VAL A 248 3.46 9.82 7.39
N PRO A 249 3.27 8.78 8.22
CA PRO A 249 2.78 8.90 9.60
C PRO A 249 3.72 9.69 10.50
N ASP A 250 3.16 10.58 11.31
CA ASP A 250 3.81 11.22 12.45
C ASP A 250 5.17 11.87 12.17
N ALA A 251 5.34 12.40 10.96
CA ALA A 251 6.53 13.11 10.51
C ALA A 251 6.55 14.59 10.95
N HIS A 252 6.41 14.82 12.26
CA HIS A 252 6.50 16.14 12.90
C HIS A 252 7.71 16.23 13.85
N GLY A 253 8.06 17.44 14.30
CA GLY A 253 9.15 17.69 15.25
C GLY A 253 10.49 17.08 14.83
N GLY A 254 11.08 16.24 15.70
CA GLY A 254 12.34 15.54 15.42
C GLY A 254 12.27 14.59 14.22
N ARG A 255 11.15 13.88 14.04
CA ARG A 255 10.94 12.96 12.91
C ARG A 255 10.84 13.69 11.58
N ARG A 256 10.33 14.92 11.55
CA ARG A 256 10.37 15.77 10.35
C ARG A 256 11.80 16.03 9.89
N ARG A 257 12.71 16.37 10.82
CA ARG A 257 14.13 16.60 10.49
C ARG A 257 14.80 15.34 9.97
N GLN A 258 14.46 14.16 10.51
CA GLN A 258 14.94 12.88 10.02
C GLN A 258 14.42 12.60 8.60
N LEU A 259 13.13 12.82 8.34
CA LEU A 259 12.53 12.66 7.02
C LEU A 259 13.19 13.59 5.98
N VAL A 260 13.41 14.86 6.32
CA VAL A 260 14.12 15.80 5.45
C VAL A 260 15.53 15.31 5.14
N ARG A 261 16.28 14.81 6.13
CA ARG A 261 17.63 14.24 5.89
C ARG A 261 17.59 12.99 5.03
N LEU A 262 16.63 12.10 5.26
CA LEU A 262 16.42 10.88 4.46
C LEU A 262 16.14 11.22 2.99
N LEU A 263 15.41 12.31 2.75
CA LEU A 263 15.07 12.78 1.41
C LEU A 263 16.18 13.63 0.77
N HIS A 264 17.31 13.89 1.43
CA HIS A 264 18.46 14.54 0.78
C HIS A 264 18.96 13.69 -0.40
N GLY A 265 19.26 14.34 -1.52
CA GLY A 265 19.61 13.65 -2.77
C GLY A 265 18.40 13.20 -3.61
N HIS A 266 17.17 13.35 -3.08
CA HIS A 266 15.94 13.14 -3.83
C HIS A 266 15.26 14.48 -4.08
N ARG A 267 14.85 14.73 -5.34
CA ARG A 267 13.95 15.84 -5.67
C ARG A 267 12.60 15.53 -5.01
N ALA A 268 12.34 16.06 -3.82
CA ALA A 268 11.13 15.76 -3.07
C ALA A 268 10.52 17.03 -2.49
N VAL A 269 9.20 17.08 -2.35
CA VAL A 269 8.46 18.20 -1.77
C VAL A 269 7.65 17.70 -0.58
N LEU A 270 7.83 18.32 0.59
CA LEU A 270 7.17 17.93 1.83
C LEU A 270 6.11 18.95 2.23
N GLY A 271 4.87 18.48 2.36
CA GLY A 271 3.79 19.25 2.97
C GLY A 271 3.95 19.39 4.50
N PRO A 272 3.05 20.12 5.17
CA PRO A 272 2.97 20.20 6.62
C PRO A 272 2.43 18.91 7.24
N ALA A 273 2.85 18.60 8.46
CA ALA A 273 2.14 17.62 9.26
C ALA A 273 0.74 18.13 9.61
N ARG A 274 -0.29 17.32 9.36
CA ARG A 274 -1.69 17.61 9.70
C ARG A 274 -2.30 16.44 10.46
N PRO A 275 -3.34 16.65 11.29
CA PRO A 275 -4.17 15.55 11.76
C PRO A 275 -4.53 14.65 10.57
N TRP A 276 -4.47 13.34 10.74
CA TRP A 276 -4.53 12.39 9.62
C TRP A 276 -5.73 12.62 8.68
N HIS A 277 -6.91 12.94 9.25
CA HIS A 277 -8.13 13.23 8.49
C HIS A 277 -8.10 14.56 7.70
N ARG A 278 -7.08 15.41 7.90
CA ARG A 278 -6.86 16.69 7.18
C ARG A 278 -5.64 16.67 6.27
N VAL A 279 -5.13 15.49 5.93
CA VAL A 279 -3.92 15.33 5.10
C VAL A 279 -4.06 15.95 3.71
N ALA A 280 -5.29 16.11 3.18
CA ALA A 280 -5.56 16.86 1.95
C ALA A 280 -4.93 18.27 1.95
N ALA A 281 -4.91 18.97 3.09
CA ALA A 281 -4.25 20.29 3.19
C ALA A 281 -2.72 20.19 3.10
N SER A 282 -2.13 19.07 3.52
CA SER A 282 -0.71 18.79 3.30
C SER A 282 -0.42 18.55 1.82
N TYR A 283 -1.29 17.77 1.17
CA TYR A 283 -1.19 17.47 -0.26
C TYR A 283 -1.28 18.73 -1.11
N GLN A 284 -2.33 19.54 -0.92
CA GLN A 284 -2.53 20.79 -1.66
C GLN A 284 -1.35 21.75 -1.56
N ARG A 285 -0.72 21.86 -0.37
CA ARG A 285 0.46 22.71 -0.19
C ARG A 285 1.69 22.17 -0.92
N ALA A 286 1.93 20.86 -0.84
CA ALA A 286 3.05 20.23 -1.54
C ALA A 286 2.90 20.37 -3.06
N THR A 287 1.71 20.10 -3.60
CA THR A 287 1.42 20.26 -5.03
C THR A 287 1.63 21.69 -5.48
N ARG A 288 1.15 22.67 -4.70
CA ARG A 288 1.36 24.09 -5.01
C ARG A 288 2.83 24.49 -5.03
N ALA A 289 3.60 24.06 -4.03
CA ALA A 289 5.03 24.34 -3.99
C ALA A 289 5.75 23.79 -5.23
N LEU A 290 5.31 22.61 -5.69
CA LEU A 290 5.82 22.00 -6.90
C LEU A 290 5.41 22.76 -8.17
N THR A 291 4.16 23.22 -8.28
CA THR A 291 3.68 24.05 -9.40
C THR A 291 4.45 25.36 -9.50
N LEU A 292 4.79 25.97 -8.36
CA LEU A 292 5.60 27.19 -8.29
C LEU A 292 7.09 26.95 -8.56
N GLY A 293 7.53 25.69 -8.74
CA GLY A 293 8.94 25.36 -8.89
C GLY A 293 9.78 25.79 -7.68
N LEU A 294 9.22 25.75 -6.47
CA LEU A 294 9.97 26.10 -5.27
C LEU A 294 11.10 25.08 -5.07
N GLY A 295 12.30 25.60 -4.80
CA GLY A 295 13.51 24.80 -4.60
C GLY A 295 14.35 24.64 -5.86
N GLU A 296 15.66 24.64 -5.70
CA GLU A 296 16.58 24.34 -6.79
C GLU A 296 16.61 22.82 -7.05
N PRO A 297 16.74 22.37 -8.32
CA PRO A 297 16.84 20.95 -8.65
C PRO A 297 17.88 20.17 -7.83
N ASP A 298 18.97 20.85 -7.43
CA ASP A 298 20.12 20.28 -6.72
C ASP A 298 20.19 20.63 -5.22
N ALA A 299 19.31 21.50 -4.69
CA ALA A 299 19.38 21.96 -3.29
C ALA A 299 18.76 20.98 -2.26
N GLY A 300 18.30 19.82 -2.70
CA GLY A 300 17.66 18.82 -1.85
C GLY A 300 16.14 19.04 -1.69
N PRO A 301 15.52 18.40 -0.70
CA PRO A 301 14.06 18.37 -0.58
C PRO A 301 13.49 19.72 -0.13
N VAL A 302 12.34 20.07 -0.70
CA VAL A 302 11.62 21.31 -0.46
C VAL A 302 10.67 21.13 0.71
N ASP A 303 11.03 21.71 1.85
CA ASP A 303 10.14 21.78 3.01
C ASP A 303 9.22 23.00 2.88
N THR A 304 7.94 22.77 2.58
CA THR A 304 6.96 23.87 2.39
C THR A 304 6.76 24.77 3.60
N GLU A 305 7.10 24.33 4.81
CA GLU A 305 7.05 25.16 6.03
C GLU A 305 8.07 26.30 5.99
N ARG A 306 9.09 26.24 5.12
CA ARG A 306 10.10 27.28 4.93
C ARG A 306 9.74 28.31 3.86
N HIS A 307 8.65 28.07 3.11
CA HIS A 307 8.27 28.89 1.95
C HIS A 307 6.85 29.46 2.06
N LEU A 308 6.35 29.66 3.29
CA LEU A 308 4.96 30.09 3.53
C LEU A 308 4.61 31.42 2.88
N ALA A 309 5.52 32.40 2.88
CA ALA A 309 5.27 33.71 2.25
C ALA A 309 5.05 33.57 0.73
N ALA A 310 5.92 32.83 0.04
CA ALA A 310 5.78 32.59 -1.39
C ALA A 310 4.48 31.83 -1.71
N LEU A 311 4.15 30.81 -0.92
CA LEU A 311 2.92 30.03 -1.08
C LEU A 311 1.64 30.84 -0.83
N LEU A 312 1.67 31.77 0.13
CA LEU A 312 0.55 32.66 0.44
C LEU A 312 0.35 33.69 -0.67
N LEU A 313 1.43 34.33 -1.12
CA LEU A 313 1.39 35.35 -2.17
C LEU A 313 0.97 34.77 -3.52
N SER A 314 1.19 33.47 -3.74
CA SER A 314 0.72 32.80 -4.96
C SER A 314 -0.75 32.40 -4.94
N MET A 315 -1.50 32.67 -3.86
CA MET A 315 -2.92 32.29 -3.75
C MET A 315 -3.80 33.09 -4.70
N ASP A 316 -3.47 34.36 -4.91
CA ASP A 316 -4.23 35.28 -5.74
C ASP A 316 -3.26 36.14 -6.56
N PRO A 317 -2.77 35.61 -7.69
CA PRO A 317 -1.78 36.30 -8.52
C PRO A 317 -2.34 37.59 -9.13
N GLU A 318 -3.65 37.67 -9.38
CA GLU A 318 -4.32 38.85 -9.91
C GLU A 318 -4.37 39.97 -8.86
N ALA A 319 -4.85 39.67 -7.65
CA ALA A 319 -4.86 40.66 -6.56
C ALA A 319 -3.44 41.14 -6.21
N LEU A 320 -2.43 40.24 -6.27
CA LEU A 320 -1.03 40.64 -6.07
C LEU A 320 -0.53 41.56 -7.20
N ALA A 321 -0.93 41.32 -8.46
CA ALA A 321 -0.58 42.17 -9.59
C ALA A 321 -1.25 43.55 -9.51
N ASP A 322 -2.51 43.61 -9.09
CA ASP A 322 -3.24 44.85 -8.85
C ASP A 322 -2.59 45.65 -7.72
N LEU A 323 -2.27 45.00 -6.59
CA LEU A 323 -1.55 45.62 -5.48
C LEU A 323 -0.19 46.17 -5.94
N ARG A 324 0.56 45.41 -6.74
CA ARG A 324 1.84 45.87 -7.32
C ARG A 324 1.64 47.11 -8.19
N THR A 325 0.63 47.11 -9.04
CA THR A 325 0.33 48.24 -9.93
C THR A 325 0.00 49.49 -9.12
N GLN A 326 -0.82 49.38 -8.08
CA GLN A 326 -1.20 50.48 -7.21
C GLN A 326 -0.03 50.99 -6.34
N ALA A 327 0.69 50.07 -5.70
CA ALA A 327 1.79 50.40 -4.80
C ALA A 327 2.98 51.01 -5.55
N LEU A 328 3.28 50.53 -6.77
CA LEU A 328 4.40 51.00 -7.59
C LEU A 328 3.99 52.04 -8.64
N ALA A 329 2.76 52.56 -8.61
CA ALA A 329 2.28 53.60 -9.50
C ALA A 329 3.24 54.82 -9.63
N PRO A 330 3.90 55.31 -8.56
CA PRO A 330 4.88 56.39 -8.68
C PRO A 330 6.10 56.08 -9.56
N LEU A 331 6.39 54.81 -9.81
CA LEU A 331 7.48 54.37 -10.70
C LEU A 331 7.03 54.17 -12.16
N ALA A 332 5.72 54.18 -12.44
CA ALA A 332 5.17 53.77 -13.73
C ALA A 332 5.58 54.68 -14.91
N ALA A 333 5.86 55.95 -14.65
CA ALA A 333 6.30 56.92 -15.66
C ALA A 333 7.79 56.85 -16.00
N LEU A 334 8.57 56.03 -15.26
CA LEU A 334 10.01 55.91 -15.46
C LEU A 334 10.36 54.87 -16.54
N PRO A 335 11.54 54.97 -17.18
CA PRO A 335 12.04 53.91 -18.04
C PRO A 335 12.11 52.57 -17.29
N PRO A 336 11.71 51.43 -17.91
CA PRO A 336 11.57 50.13 -17.22
C PRO A 336 12.80 49.70 -16.42
N ALA A 337 13.99 49.85 -16.99
CA ALA A 337 15.25 49.52 -16.31
C ALA A 337 15.51 50.37 -15.06
N THR A 338 15.06 51.63 -15.06
CA THR A 338 15.17 52.53 -13.91
C THR A 338 14.13 52.21 -12.85
N ALA A 339 12.87 51.98 -13.25
CA ALA A 339 11.82 51.55 -12.34
C ALA A 339 12.21 50.23 -11.62
N HIS A 340 12.73 49.25 -12.36
CA HIS A 340 13.19 47.98 -11.81
C HIS A 340 14.28 48.15 -10.73
N ARG A 341 15.35 48.89 -11.03
CA ARG A 341 16.44 49.15 -10.06
C ARG A 341 15.97 49.90 -8.81
N LEU A 342 15.01 50.83 -8.97
CA LEU A 342 14.44 51.56 -7.84
C LEU A 342 13.54 50.64 -7.00
N ALA A 343 12.73 49.79 -7.63
CA ALA A 343 11.92 48.79 -6.93
C ALA A 343 12.78 47.77 -6.16
N GLU A 344 13.88 47.27 -6.76
CA GLU A 344 14.85 46.42 -6.06
C GLU A 344 15.48 47.13 -4.85
N THR A 345 15.85 48.41 -5.02
CA THR A 345 16.42 49.20 -3.93
C THR A 345 15.41 49.43 -2.81
N LEU A 346 14.16 49.71 -3.16
CA LEU A 346 13.07 49.89 -2.19
C LEU A 346 12.78 48.59 -1.44
N ARG A 347 12.75 47.45 -2.13
CA ARG A 347 12.58 46.13 -1.51
C ARG A 347 13.67 45.86 -0.48
N SER A 348 14.93 45.99 -0.87
CA SER A 348 16.07 45.76 0.03
C SER A 348 16.06 46.76 1.20
N TRP A 349 15.73 48.04 0.94
CA TRP A 349 15.57 49.05 1.98
C TRP A 349 14.52 48.68 3.03
N LEU A 350 13.36 48.16 2.62
CA LEU A 350 12.30 47.70 3.52
C LEU A 350 12.75 46.48 4.34
N LEU A 351 13.37 45.48 3.71
CA LEU A 351 13.84 44.26 4.39
C LEU A 351 14.97 44.52 5.40
N HIS A 352 15.87 45.45 5.08
CA HIS A 352 16.98 45.84 5.96
C HIS A 352 16.62 47.00 6.90
N GLN A 353 15.35 47.42 6.96
CA GLN A 353 14.85 48.47 7.86
C GLN A 353 15.61 49.80 7.70
N GLY A 354 15.97 50.14 6.47
CA GLY A 354 16.67 51.38 6.13
C GLY A 354 18.17 51.42 6.49
N ARG A 355 18.78 50.30 6.86
CA ARG A 355 20.23 50.20 7.07
C ARG A 355 20.96 50.24 5.74
N ARG A 356 21.41 51.44 5.34
CA ARG A 356 22.03 51.71 4.04
C ARG A 356 23.17 50.76 3.69
N ASP A 357 24.05 50.47 4.63
CA ASP A 357 25.25 49.67 4.36
C ASP A 357 24.88 48.18 4.15
N ASP A 358 23.84 47.69 4.85
CA ASP A 358 23.28 46.35 4.62
C ASP A 358 22.60 46.26 3.23
N VAL A 359 21.84 47.28 2.84
CA VAL A 359 21.21 47.37 1.50
C VAL A 359 22.27 47.41 0.40
N ALA A 360 23.36 48.14 0.62
CA ALA A 360 24.47 48.22 -0.33
C ALA A 360 25.16 46.86 -0.52
N ALA A 361 25.36 46.13 0.58
CA ALA A 361 25.91 44.78 0.55
C ALA A 361 24.97 43.79 -0.14
N ASP A 362 23.68 43.79 0.18
CA ASP A 362 22.64 42.93 -0.42
C ASP A 362 22.54 43.12 -1.94
N LEU A 363 22.60 44.37 -2.41
CA LEU A 363 22.49 44.72 -3.83
C LEU A 363 23.83 44.75 -4.59
N PHE A 364 24.96 44.46 -3.92
CA PHE A 364 26.32 44.58 -4.47
C PHE A 364 26.61 45.94 -5.13
N VAL A 365 26.20 47.03 -4.49
CA VAL A 365 26.42 48.41 -4.96
C VAL A 365 27.13 49.24 -3.91
N HIS A 366 27.67 50.40 -4.30
CA HIS A 366 28.25 51.35 -3.36
C HIS A 366 27.16 52.01 -2.48
N PRO A 367 27.39 52.28 -1.18
CA PRO A 367 26.41 52.95 -0.30
C PRO A 367 25.91 54.31 -0.83
N GLN A 368 26.74 55.04 -1.60
CA GLN A 368 26.30 56.28 -2.25
C GLN A 368 25.24 56.04 -3.33
N THR A 369 25.29 54.91 -4.04
CA THR A 369 24.28 54.54 -5.02
C THR A 369 22.95 54.25 -4.34
N VAL A 370 22.95 53.58 -3.18
CA VAL A 370 21.75 53.39 -2.36
C VAL A 370 21.18 54.75 -1.93
N ARG A 371 22.02 55.66 -1.42
CA ARG A 371 21.61 57.02 -1.02
C ARG A 371 20.95 57.76 -2.19
N TYR A 372 21.57 57.73 -3.36
CA TYR A 372 21.04 58.38 -4.56
C TYR A 372 19.69 57.82 -4.99
N ARG A 373 19.56 56.48 -5.06
CA ARG A 373 18.32 55.80 -5.44
C ARG A 373 17.20 56.04 -4.42
N MET A 374 17.51 56.02 -3.13
CA MET A 374 16.56 56.36 -2.07
C MET A 374 16.16 57.83 -2.08
N GLY A 375 17.05 58.74 -2.49
CA GLY A 375 16.71 60.15 -2.72
C GLY A 375 15.59 60.29 -3.76
N LYS A 376 15.76 59.65 -4.92
CA LYS A 376 14.72 59.60 -5.96
C LYS A 376 13.43 58.95 -5.51
N LEU A 377 13.51 57.85 -4.75
CA LEU A 377 12.32 57.21 -4.19
C LEU A 377 11.56 58.14 -3.23
N ARG A 378 12.26 58.93 -2.42
CA ARG A 378 11.62 59.94 -1.55
C ARG A 378 11.00 61.09 -2.33
N GLU A 379 11.60 61.51 -3.44
CA GLU A 379 11.00 62.50 -4.34
C GLU A 379 9.70 62.00 -4.97
N LEU A 380 9.65 60.72 -5.36
CA LEU A 380 8.48 60.12 -6.03
C LEU A 380 7.36 59.73 -5.07
N PHE A 381 7.69 59.17 -3.90
CA PHE A 381 6.71 58.66 -2.95
C PHE A 381 6.38 59.66 -1.83
N GLY A 382 7.26 60.63 -1.55
CA GLY A 382 7.09 61.61 -0.48
C GLY A 382 6.89 60.96 0.90
N ASP A 383 5.96 61.53 1.66
CA ASP A 383 5.64 61.08 3.02
C ASP A 383 5.01 59.67 3.06
N ARG A 384 4.53 59.15 1.92
CA ARG A 384 3.96 57.80 1.84
C ARG A 384 4.94 56.70 2.24
N LEU A 385 6.26 56.92 2.15
CA LEU A 385 7.26 55.96 2.63
C LEU A 385 7.29 55.82 4.16
N HIS A 386 6.60 56.69 4.89
CA HIS A 386 6.50 56.68 6.35
C HIS A 386 5.10 56.27 6.83
N ASP A 387 4.13 56.19 5.91
CA ASP A 387 2.77 55.70 6.19
C ASP A 387 2.78 54.17 6.38
N PRO A 388 2.35 53.65 7.55
CA PRO A 388 2.37 52.21 7.82
C PRO A 388 1.58 51.36 6.82
N ALA A 389 0.46 51.87 6.29
CA ALA A 389 -0.34 51.14 5.31
C ALA A 389 0.40 51.01 3.97
N THR A 390 0.96 52.12 3.47
CA THR A 390 1.78 52.09 2.25
C THR A 390 3.02 51.20 2.40
N VAL A 391 3.69 51.22 3.56
CA VAL A 391 4.86 50.36 3.83
C VAL A 391 4.47 48.88 3.79
N LEU A 392 3.30 48.51 4.34
CA LEU A 392 2.78 47.14 4.25
C LEU A 392 2.53 46.74 2.80
N ASP A 393 1.82 47.58 2.03
CA ASP A 393 1.50 47.32 0.62
C ASP A 393 2.77 47.15 -0.23
N LEU A 394 3.75 48.04 -0.05
CA LEU A 394 5.05 47.94 -0.73
C LEU A 394 5.81 46.68 -0.33
N THR A 395 5.77 46.29 0.94
CA THR A 395 6.44 45.07 1.44
C THR A 395 5.83 43.83 0.78
N ILE A 396 4.51 43.75 0.70
CA ILE A 396 3.78 42.62 0.07
C ILE A 396 4.03 42.62 -1.45
N ALA A 397 3.85 43.77 -2.11
CA ALA A 397 4.03 43.93 -3.55
C ALA A 397 5.44 43.53 -4.02
N LEU A 398 6.46 43.84 -3.21
CA LEU A 398 7.87 43.57 -3.52
C LEU A 398 8.40 42.26 -2.90
N ALA A 399 7.61 41.53 -2.12
CA ALA A 399 8.08 40.37 -1.36
C ALA A 399 8.74 39.29 -2.26
N VAL A 400 8.11 38.99 -3.39
CA VAL A 400 8.60 38.05 -4.41
C VAL A 400 8.86 38.84 -5.70
N PRO A 401 9.99 38.63 -6.40
CA PRO A 401 10.19 39.23 -7.72
C PRO A 401 9.08 38.79 -8.69
N PRO A 402 8.66 39.63 -9.66
CA PRO A 402 7.82 39.14 -10.74
C PRO A 402 8.54 38.00 -11.46
N GLU A 403 7.83 36.90 -11.74
CA GLU A 403 8.38 35.85 -12.60
C GLU A 403 8.80 36.51 -13.91
N GLN A 404 10.06 36.32 -14.32
CA GLN A 404 10.47 36.68 -15.67
C GLN A 404 9.66 35.78 -16.59
N GLY A 405 8.58 36.31 -17.15
CA GLY A 405 7.66 35.55 -17.97
C GLY A 405 8.42 34.72 -18.98
N GLY A 406 8.35 33.40 -18.83
CA GLY A 406 8.73 32.49 -19.90
C GLY A 406 7.85 32.86 -21.08
N ALA A 407 8.47 33.37 -22.14
CA ALA A 407 7.78 33.55 -23.42
C ALA A 407 7.09 32.22 -23.76
N PRO A 408 5.79 32.21 -24.08
CA PRO A 408 5.17 31.01 -24.60
C PRO A 408 5.86 30.67 -25.93
N ALA A 409 6.41 29.47 -26.02
CA ALA A 409 6.86 28.88 -27.28
C ALA A 409 5.66 28.46 -28.13
#